data_AF-T1C7W4-F1
#
_entry.id   AF-T1C7W4-F1
#
_cell.length_a   1.000
_cell.length_b   1.000
_cell.length_c   1.000
_cell.angle_alpha   90.00
_cell.angle_beta   90.00
_cell.angle_gamma   90.00
#
_symmetry.space_group_name_H-M   'P 1'
#
loop_
_entity.id
_entity.type
_entity.pdbx_description
1 polymer ?
#
loop_
_entity_poly.entity_id
_entity_poly.type
_entity_poly.pdbx_seq_one_letter_code
_entity_poly.pdbx_strand_id
1 'polypeptide(L)' 'MLFLFDEMANICPLPDFDQLISTCRGLNIRIMTIWQDLSQIEERYGENKAGTIL' A
#
# COMPACT_ATOMS: atom_id res chain seq x y z
N MET A 1 5.17 6.98 14.33
CA MET A 1 4.60 7.94 13.36
C MET A 1 3.57 7.21 12.50
N LEU A 2 2.42 7.83 12.20
CA LEU A 2 1.34 7.24 11.40
C LEU A 2 1.11 8.08 10.15
N PHE A 3 1.05 7.44 8.99
CA PHE A 3 0.57 8.02 7.74
C PHE A 3 -0.75 7.35 7.34
N LEU A 4 -1.73 8.17 6.97
CA LEU A 4 -3.04 7.72 6.51
C LEU A 4 -3.26 8.23 5.08
N PHE A 5 -3.53 7.30 4.16
CA PHE A 5 -3.89 7.59 2.78
C PHE A 5 -5.34 7.18 2.55
N ASP A 6 -6.20 8.20 2.48
CA ASP A 6 -7.65 8.11 2.29
C ASP A 6 -8.04 7.42 0.97
N GLU A 7 -7.29 7.69 -0.11
CA GLU A 7 -7.65 7.19 -1.44
C GLU A 7 -6.39 6.76 -2.19
N MET A 8 -5.80 5.66 -1.71
CA MET A 8 -4.52 5.20 -2.25
C MET A 8 -4.64 4.83 -3.74
N ALA A 9 -5.81 4.32 -4.16
CA ALA A 9 -6.09 4.05 -5.56
C ALA A 9 -5.85 5.28 -6.46
N ASN A 10 -6.23 6.51 -6.07
CA ASN A 10 -6.06 7.67 -6.96
C ASN A 10 -4.61 8.15 -7.11
N ILE A 11 -3.73 7.85 -6.16
CA ILE A 11 -2.31 8.25 -6.18
C ILE A 11 -1.44 7.18 -6.85
N CYS A 12 -1.95 5.95 -6.97
CA CYS A 12 -1.20 4.81 -7.48
C CYS A 12 -0.99 4.79 -9.01
N PRO A 13 0.00 4.03 -9.51
CA PRO A 13 0.91 3.18 -8.75
C PRO A 13 2.12 3.95 -8.23
N LEU A 14 2.35 3.90 -6.90
CA LEU A 14 3.65 4.26 -6.35
C LEU A 14 4.65 3.13 -6.67
N PRO A 15 5.80 3.43 -7.30
CA PRO A 15 6.82 2.42 -7.54
C PRO A 15 7.32 1.85 -6.21
N ASP A 16 7.51 0.53 -6.18
CA ASP A 16 8.06 -0.22 -5.03
C ASP A 16 7.35 0.02 -3.69
N PHE A 17 6.04 0.28 -3.74
CA PHE A 17 5.23 0.55 -2.54
C PHE A 17 5.27 -0.59 -1.51
N ASP A 18 5.37 -1.84 -1.97
CA ASP A 18 5.57 -3.03 -1.14
C ASP A 18 6.88 -2.96 -0.33
N GLN A 19 7.97 -2.47 -0.95
CA GLN A 19 9.25 -2.27 -0.27
C GLN A 19 9.20 -1.10 0.71
N LEU A 20 8.50 -0.02 0.35
CA LEU A 20 8.29 1.13 1.23
C LEU A 20 7.58 0.72 2.51
N ILE A 21 6.46 0.00 2.40
CA ILE A 21 5.71 -0.50 3.56
C ILE A 21 6.58 -1.41 4.42
N SER A 22 7.33 -2.32 3.80
CA SER A 22 8.23 -3.23 4.49
C SER A 22 9.30 -2.49 5.28
N THR A 23 9.90 -1.45 4.69
CA THR A 23 10.91 -0.60 5.33
C THR A 23 10.30 0.21 6.47
N CYS A 24 9.15 0.84 6.25
CA CYS A 24 8.44 1.61 7.27
C CYS A 24 8.09 0.75 8.48
N ARG A 25 7.66 -0.50 8.26
CA ARG A 25 7.37 -1.45 9.34
C ARG A 25 8.62 -1.72 10.20
N GLY A 26 9.78 -1.90 9.58
CA GLY A 26 11.07 -2.05 10.30
C GLY A 26 11.48 -0.81 11.09
N LEU A 27 11.05 0.38 10.68
CA LEU A 27 11.33 1.65 11.34
C LEU A 27 10.26 2.08 12.37
N ASN A 28 9.31 1.21 12.72
CA ASN A 28 8.15 1.55 13.55
C ASN A 28 7.29 2.71 13.00
N ILE A 29 7.28 2.87 11.67
CA ILE A 29 6.39 3.77 10.93
C ILE A 29 5.19 2.95 10.47
N ARG A 30 3.99 3.41 10.82
CA ARG A 30 2.74 2.76 10.42
C ARG A 30 2.19 3.48 9.20
N ILE A 31 1.91 2.73 8.14
CA ILE A 31 1.21 3.20 6.96
C ILE A 31 -0.15 2.53 6.95
N MET A 32 -1.21 3.32 6.81
CA MET A 32 -2.58 2.86 6.64
C MET A 32 -3.08 3.37 5.30
N THR A 33 -3.59 2.46 4.48
CA THR A 33 -4.18 2.77 3.18
C THR A 33 -5.63 2.36 3.20
N ILE A 34 -6.50 3.21 2.66
CA ILE A 34 -7.91 2.90 2.46
C ILE A 34 -8.10 2.60 0.97
N TRP A 35 -8.71 1.43 0.73
CA TRP A 35 -9.06 0.92 -0.59
C TRP A 35 -10.56 0.69 -0.62
N GLN A 36 -11.22 1.03 -1.74
CA GLN A 36 -12.67 0.84 -1.87
C GLN A 36 -13.01 -0.62 -2.23
N ASP A 37 -12.12 -1.28 -2.96
CA ASP A 37 -12.28 -2.68 -3.38
C ASP A 37 -10.90 -3.36 -3.48
N LEU A 38 -10.85 -4.67 -3.18
CA LEU A 38 -9.62 -5.47 -3.30
C LEU A 38 -9.14 -5.58 -4.75
N SER A 39 -10.05 -5.60 -5.72
CA SER A 39 -9.70 -5.61 -7.14
C SER A 39 -8.83 -4.41 -7.54
N GLN A 40 -8.98 -3.25 -6.88
CA GLN A 40 -8.17 -2.07 -7.15
C GLN A 40 -6.70 -2.27 -6.79
N ILE A 41 -6.41 -3.05 -5.74
CA ILE A 41 -5.04 -3.30 -5.30
C ILE A 41 -4.37 -4.35 -6.18
N GLU A 42 -5.12 -5.38 -6.57
CA GLU A 42 -4.67 -6.45 -7.46
C GLU A 42 -4.43 -5.92 -8.89
N GLU A 43 -5.32 -5.06 -9.41
CA GLU A 43 -5.15 -4.43 -10.73
C GLU A 43 -3.89 -3.54 -10.78
N ARG A 44 -3.59 -2.82 -9.71
CA ARG A 44 -2.48 -1.86 -9.69
C ARG A 44 -1.13 -2.45 -9.32
N TYR A 45 -1.10 -3.45 -8.45
CA TYR A 45 0.15 -4.02 -7.91
C TYR A 45 0.38 -5.48 -8.33
N GLY A 46 -0.62 -6.15 -8.87
CA GLY A 46 -0.62 -7.60 -9.12
C GLY A 46 -0.83 -8.40 -7.83
N GLU A 47 -1.39 -9.60 -7.96
CA GLU A 47 -1.77 -10.47 -6.83
C GLU A 47 -0.63 -10.66 -5.80
N ASN A 48 0.60 -10.89 -6.27
CA ASN A 48 1.75 -11.13 -5.39
C ASN A 48 2.09 -9.93 -4.49
N LYS A 49 2.11 -8.73 -5.06
CA LYS A 49 2.45 -7.51 -4.29
C LYS A 49 1.25 -6.99 -3.50
N ALA A 50 0.04 -7.17 -4.02
CA ALA A 50 -1.21 -6.89 -3.30
C ALA A 50 -1.23 -7.57 -1.92
N GLY A 51 -0.87 -8.86 -1.86
CA GLY A 51 -0.78 -9.60 -0.59
C GLY A 51 0.30 -9.09 0.39
N THR A 52 1.26 -8.30 -0.06
CA THR A 52 2.28 -7.68 0.81
C THR A 52 1.85 -6.31 1.34
N ILE A 53 0.97 -5.63 0.59
CA ILE A 53 0.47 -4.29 0.90
C ILE A 53 -0.73 -4.35 1.88
N LEU A 54 -1.56 -5.39 1.78
CA LEU A 54 -2.63 -5.71 2.74
C LEU A 54 -2.07 -6.15 4.10
#